data_AF-L5NBX6-F1
#
_entry.id   AF-L5NBX6-F1
#
_cell.length_a   1.000
_cell.length_b   1.000
_cell.length_c   1.000
_cell.angle_alpha   90.00
_cell.angle_beta   90.00
_cell.angle_gamma   90.00
#
_symmetry.space_group_name_H-M   'P 1'
#
loop_
_entity.id
_entity.type
_entity.pdbx_description
1 polymer ?
#
loop_
_entity_poly.entity_id
_entity_poly.type
_entity_poly.pdbx_seq_one_letter_code
_entity_poly.pdbx_strand_id
1 'polypeptide(L)'
;MKTSIEAKIRHPRELKSVRRRYYPYLAKFYGHDQLLVDASISEAVWNAWTYGHDKKSHYPIYLNLRFLNTRLIVRISDHGGGFDWRSYHLAGDVKQWFPTLDDLEQSGRGIMLMLRVMDVLRYNDSGNECLLMKNIYFRSRSFVKTNMCRYCYKEIRDRDELVTASNWFRIRPYHYRCFEKMEQDTKTIAGTWTPINGRVGLITVLLMAVLSGLMLLTDLLGGIGDLLGVLALYPILLRVLSYFVFEMPLPKLADDKRK
;
A
#
# COMPACT_ATOMS: atom_id res chain seq x y z
N MET A 1 6.69 20.48 -15.29
CA MET A 1 5.96 21.63 -14.72
C MET A 1 6.52 21.90 -13.33
N LYS A 2 7.02 23.11 -13.08
CA LYS A 2 7.50 23.54 -11.77
C LYS A 2 6.47 24.52 -11.20
N THR A 3 5.68 24.08 -10.23
CA THR A 3 4.69 24.93 -9.56
C THR A 3 5.02 24.99 -8.08
N SER A 4 5.11 26.19 -7.54
CA SER A 4 5.26 26.42 -6.09
C SER A 4 4.03 27.10 -5.52
N ILE A 5 3.58 26.63 -4.37
CA ILE A 5 2.46 27.21 -3.63
C ILE A 5 2.96 27.51 -2.22
N GLU A 6 2.83 28.76 -1.84
CA GLU A 6 3.21 29.23 -0.50
C GLU A 6 1.96 29.74 0.22
N ALA A 7 1.88 29.42 1.51
CA ALA A 7 0.79 29.83 2.37
C ALA A 7 1.30 30.09 3.80
N LYS A 8 0.70 31.09 4.43
CA LYS A 8 0.81 31.31 5.87
C LYS A 8 -0.53 30.89 6.47
N ILE A 9 -0.49 29.95 7.40
CA ILE A 9 -1.66 29.33 8.02
C ILE A 9 -1.61 29.67 9.51
N ARG A 10 -2.59 30.39 10.03
CA ARG A 10 -2.66 30.66 11.49
C ARG A 10 -3.43 29.59 12.24
N HIS A 11 -4.39 28.97 11.57
CA HIS A 11 -5.20 27.89 12.12
C HIS A 11 -5.35 26.76 11.09
N PRO A 12 -5.25 25.46 11.47
CA PRO A 12 -5.33 24.34 10.53
C PRO A 12 -6.56 24.34 9.62
N ARG A 13 -7.70 24.89 10.08
CA ARG A 13 -8.91 25.06 9.26
C ARG A 13 -8.71 25.95 8.03
N GLU A 14 -7.77 26.89 8.05
CA GLU A 14 -7.44 27.74 6.90
C GLU A 14 -6.84 26.93 5.74
N LEU A 15 -6.32 25.73 6.01
CA LEU A 15 -5.80 24.83 4.98
C LEU A 15 -6.86 24.54 3.90
N LYS A 16 -8.15 24.56 4.21
CA LYS A 16 -9.24 24.37 3.22
C LYS A 16 -9.15 25.37 2.06
N SER A 17 -8.74 26.61 2.33
CA SER A 17 -8.56 27.64 1.30
C SER A 17 -7.34 27.36 0.42
N VAL A 18 -6.24 26.93 1.04
CA VAL A 18 -4.98 26.59 0.35
C VAL A 18 -5.13 25.31 -0.47
N ARG A 19 -5.91 24.34 0.03
CA ARG A 19 -6.22 23.06 -0.61
C ARG A 19 -6.80 23.25 -2.00
N ARG A 20 -7.69 24.23 -2.20
CA ARG A 20 -8.24 24.54 -3.54
C ARG A 20 -7.16 24.86 -4.57
N ARG A 21 -6.00 25.40 -4.16
CA ARG A 21 -4.88 25.74 -5.05
C ARG A 21 -4.03 24.52 -5.43
N TYR A 22 -3.76 23.61 -4.50
CA TYR A 22 -2.88 22.47 -4.77
C TYR A 22 -3.61 21.16 -5.15
N TYR A 23 -4.89 21.02 -4.78
CA TYR A 23 -5.65 19.78 -4.98
C TYR A 23 -5.73 19.33 -6.46
N PRO A 24 -5.91 20.22 -7.45
CA PRO A 24 -5.89 19.81 -8.86
C PRO A 24 -4.57 19.14 -9.27
N TYR A 25 -3.44 19.54 -8.67
CA TYR A 25 -2.15 18.93 -8.91
C TYR A 25 -2.03 17.56 -8.25
N LEU A 26 -2.57 17.41 -7.03
CA LEU A 26 -2.64 16.10 -6.39
C LEU A 26 -3.49 15.12 -7.19
N ALA A 27 -4.66 15.56 -7.66
CA ALA A 27 -5.53 14.77 -8.52
C ALA A 27 -4.83 14.31 -9.80
N LYS A 28 -4.13 15.25 -10.45
CA LYS A 28 -3.36 14.98 -11.67
C LYS A 28 -2.23 13.97 -11.47
N PHE A 29 -1.50 14.06 -10.36
CA PHE A 29 -0.27 13.28 -10.16
C PHE A 29 -0.46 11.98 -9.38
N TYR A 30 -1.45 11.91 -8.50
CA TYR A 30 -1.61 10.79 -7.56
C TYR A 30 -2.92 10.03 -7.70
N GLY A 31 -3.91 10.52 -8.46
CA GLY A 31 -5.15 9.80 -8.76
C GLY A 31 -5.85 9.28 -7.51
N HIS A 32 -5.78 7.96 -7.28
CA HIS A 32 -6.37 7.30 -6.11
C HIS A 32 -5.70 7.68 -4.78
N ASP A 33 -4.41 7.99 -4.78
CA ASP A 33 -3.64 8.31 -3.56
C ASP A 33 -3.77 9.79 -3.17
N GLN A 34 -4.45 10.62 -3.96
CA GLN A 34 -4.56 12.07 -3.75
C GLN A 34 -5.07 12.43 -2.35
N LEU A 35 -6.02 11.66 -1.82
CA LEU A 35 -6.64 11.90 -0.52
C LEU A 35 -5.69 11.58 0.63
N LEU A 36 -4.91 10.51 0.47
CA LEU A 36 -3.90 10.11 1.46
C LEU A 36 -2.77 11.14 1.52
N VAL A 37 -2.30 11.61 0.36
CA VAL A 37 -1.27 12.65 0.29
C VAL A 37 -1.78 13.97 0.89
N ASP A 38 -3.02 14.37 0.60
CA ASP A 38 -3.64 15.55 1.23
C ASP A 38 -3.82 15.39 2.75
N ALA A 39 -4.18 14.20 3.20
CA ALA A 39 -4.27 13.88 4.62
C ALA A 39 -2.90 14.03 5.30
N SER A 40 -1.82 13.51 4.71
CA SER A 40 -0.45 13.70 5.25
C SER A 40 -0.03 15.17 5.37
N ILE A 41 -0.37 16.00 4.37
CA ILE A 41 -0.13 17.45 4.45
C ILE A 41 -0.94 18.08 5.59
N SER A 42 -2.18 17.65 5.75
CA SER A 42 -3.07 18.13 6.80
C SER A 42 -2.54 17.77 8.19
N GLU A 43 -2.10 16.53 8.39
CA GLU A 43 -1.48 16.06 9.64
C GLU A 43 -0.23 16.86 9.98
N ALA A 44 0.65 17.14 9.01
CA ALA A 44 1.83 17.95 9.25
C ALA A 44 1.50 19.38 9.72
N VAL A 45 0.45 19.99 9.17
CA VAL A 45 -0.03 21.32 9.59
C VAL A 45 -0.66 21.26 10.99
N TRP A 46 -1.42 20.21 11.29
CA TRP A 46 -1.96 19.99 12.63
C TRP A 46 -0.86 19.79 13.68
N ASN A 47 0.21 19.08 13.33
CA ASN A 47 1.37 18.89 14.21
C ASN A 47 2.08 20.21 14.49
N ALA A 48 2.36 21.01 13.45
CA ALA A 48 2.96 22.33 13.60
C ALA A 48 2.12 23.25 14.51
N TRP A 49 0.79 23.21 14.39
CA TRP A 49 -0.09 23.99 15.26
C TRP A 49 -0.16 23.46 16.70
N THR A 50 -0.26 22.14 16.85
CA THR A 50 -0.43 21.49 18.16
C THR A 50 0.83 21.57 19.00
N TYR A 51 1.97 21.20 18.40
CA TYR A 51 3.25 21.09 19.11
C TYR A 51 4.10 22.35 18.98
N GLY A 52 4.07 23.00 17.81
CA GLY A 52 4.82 24.23 17.59
C GLY A 52 4.19 25.43 18.31
N HIS A 53 2.87 25.58 18.21
CA HIS A 53 2.18 26.77 18.73
C HIS A 53 1.30 26.51 19.96
N ASP A 54 1.34 25.30 20.53
CA ASP A 54 0.49 24.95 21.69
C ASP A 54 -0.99 25.26 21.42
N LYS A 55 -1.44 24.99 20.18
CA LYS A 55 -2.79 25.27 19.67
C LYS A 55 -3.18 26.76 19.65
N LYS A 56 -2.22 27.68 19.77
CA LYS A 56 -2.45 29.13 19.70
C LYS A 56 -2.32 29.60 18.25
N SER A 57 -3.13 30.57 17.85
CA SER A 57 -3.17 31.07 16.45
C SER A 57 -2.47 32.42 16.27
N HIS A 58 -1.56 32.77 17.19
CA HIS A 58 -0.87 34.07 17.20
C HIS A 58 0.24 34.13 16.14
N TYR A 59 0.90 33.00 15.90
CA TYR A 59 2.00 32.88 14.96
C TYR A 59 1.57 32.08 13.73
N PRO A 60 2.05 32.45 12.52
CA PRO A 60 1.75 31.69 11.32
C PRO A 60 2.63 30.44 11.21
N ILE A 61 2.05 29.36 10.70
CA ILE A 61 2.72 28.18 10.15
C ILE A 61 2.99 28.47 8.68
N TYR A 62 4.23 28.23 8.24
CA TYR A 62 4.64 28.39 6.85
C TYR A 62 4.51 27.07 6.12
N LEU A 63 3.70 27.06 5.06
CA LEU A 63 3.50 25.90 4.20
C LEU A 63 4.03 26.22 2.80
N ASN A 64 5.00 25.43 2.34
CA ASN A 64 5.60 25.53 1.01
C ASN A 64 5.44 24.21 0.27
N LEU A 65 4.62 24.17 -0.78
CA LEU A 65 4.48 23.02 -1.68
C LEU A 65 5.23 23.30 -2.97
N ARG A 66 6.13 22.41 -3.39
CA ARG A 66 6.82 22.47 -4.67
C ARG A 66 6.53 21.20 -5.45
N PHE A 67 5.75 21.35 -6.51
CA PHE A 67 5.58 20.32 -7.52
C PHE A 67 6.72 20.43 -8.52
N LEU A 68 7.65 19.46 -8.44
CA LEU A 68 8.71 19.27 -9.42
C LEU A 68 8.25 18.26 -10.48
N ASN A 69 9.07 18.05 -11.51
CA ASN A 69 8.73 17.09 -12.57
C ASN A 69 8.60 15.65 -12.05
N THR A 70 9.37 15.28 -11.03
CA THR A 70 9.49 13.89 -10.54
C THR A 70 9.00 13.70 -9.12
N ARG A 71 8.64 14.77 -8.39
CA ARG A 71 8.30 14.70 -6.97
C ARG A 71 7.54 15.93 -6.48
N LEU A 72 6.70 15.73 -5.49
CA LEU A 72 6.16 16.76 -4.62
C LEU A 72 7.10 16.90 -3.41
N ILE A 73 7.49 18.12 -3.10
CA ILE A 73 8.17 18.47 -1.84
C ILE A 73 7.24 19.39 -1.07
N VAL A 74 6.94 19.05 0.18
CA VAL A 74 6.15 19.89 1.09
C VAL A 74 7.04 20.22 2.28
N ARG A 75 7.24 21.51 2.54
CA ARG A 75 7.93 22.01 3.74
C ARG A 75 6.92 22.73 4.62
N ILE A 76 6.89 22.37 5.89
CA ILE A 76 6.08 22.99 6.91
C ILE A 76 7.03 23.48 8.00
N SER A 77 6.96 24.76 8.34
CA SER A 77 7.77 25.35 9.41
C SER A 77 6.90 26.13 10.37
N ASP A 78 7.17 26.01 11.66
CA ASP A 78 6.55 26.78 12.72
C ASP A 78 7.61 27.56 13.54
N HIS A 79 7.13 28.38 14.47
CA HIS A 79 7.96 29.24 15.32
C HIS A 79 8.09 28.69 16.75
N GLY A 80 7.67 27.43 16.96
CA GLY A 80 7.70 26.77 18.25
C GLY A 80 9.05 26.21 18.62
N GLY A 81 9.12 25.70 19.85
CA GLY A 81 10.22 24.86 20.32
C GLY A 81 10.28 23.49 19.63
N GLY A 82 9.24 23.14 18.86
CA GLY A 82 9.08 21.86 18.19
C GLY A 82 8.76 20.71 19.15
N PHE A 83 8.96 19.47 18.72
CA PHE A 83 8.70 18.29 19.53
C PHE A 83 9.71 17.17 19.24
N ASP A 84 9.85 16.25 20.21
CA ASP A 84 10.68 15.07 20.01
C ASP A 84 10.01 14.09 19.05
N TRP A 85 10.43 14.14 17.79
CA TRP A 85 9.94 13.29 16.71
C TRP A 85 10.66 11.93 16.63
N ARG A 86 11.80 11.77 17.32
CA ARG A 86 12.70 10.61 17.15
C ARG A 86 12.08 9.32 17.69
N SER A 87 11.33 9.43 18.79
CA SER A 87 10.54 8.34 19.37
C SER A 87 9.57 7.70 18.36
N TYR A 88 8.95 8.51 17.50
CA TYR A 88 8.01 8.04 16.47
C TYR A 88 8.70 7.39 15.25
N HIS A 89 9.93 7.78 14.92
CA HIS A 89 10.70 7.10 13.86
C HIS A 89 11.14 5.70 14.30
N LEU A 90 11.57 5.56 15.55
CA LEU A 90 11.94 4.27 16.13
C LEU A 90 10.74 3.31 16.13
N ALA A 91 9.53 3.79 16.44
CA ALA A 91 8.30 3.01 16.33
C ALA A 91 7.94 2.62 14.88
N GLY A 92 8.32 3.44 13.89
CA GLY A 92 8.09 3.16 12.47
C GLY A 92 9.06 2.15 11.84
N ASP A 93 10.26 1.99 12.40
CA ASP A 93 11.29 1.05 11.94
C ASP A 93 11.08 -0.39 12.46
N VAL A 94 10.24 -0.56 13.50
CA VAL A 94 9.83 -1.88 13.98
C VAL A 94 8.94 -2.54 12.93
N LYS A 95 9.43 -3.63 12.33
CA LYS A 95 8.78 -4.47 11.29
C LYS A 95 7.46 -5.15 11.72
N GLN A 96 6.87 -4.73 12.84
CA GLN A 96 5.59 -5.11 13.43
C GLN A 96 5.01 -3.80 13.97
N TRP A 97 3.82 -3.36 13.63
CA TRP A 97 2.55 -4.07 13.78
C TRP A 97 1.46 -3.12 13.28
N PHE A 98 0.27 -3.62 12.97
CA PHE A 98 -0.90 -2.75 13.09
C PHE A 98 -0.95 -2.32 14.57
N PRO A 99 -0.92 -1.01 14.91
CA PRO A 99 -0.99 -0.58 16.30
C PRO A 99 -2.24 -1.18 16.95
N THR A 100 -2.13 -1.60 18.20
CA THR A 100 -3.30 -2.05 18.95
C THR A 100 -4.29 -0.89 19.11
N LEU A 101 -5.56 -1.17 19.41
CA LEU A 101 -6.55 -0.12 19.68
C LEU A 101 -6.12 0.82 20.82
N ASP A 102 -5.30 0.32 21.75
CA ASP A 102 -4.75 1.10 22.86
C ASP A 102 -3.60 2.04 22.41
N ASP A 103 -2.75 1.61 21.46
CA ASP A 103 -1.74 2.47 20.81
C ASP A 103 -2.39 3.56 19.92
N LEU A 104 -3.64 3.32 19.48
CA LEU A 104 -4.44 4.24 18.67
C LEU A 104 -5.10 5.36 19.50
N GLU A 105 -5.23 5.19 20.82
CA GLU A 105 -5.78 6.20 21.74
C GLU A 105 -4.73 7.25 22.16
N GLN A 106 -3.44 6.92 22.12
CA GLN A 106 -2.36 7.85 22.45
C GLN A 106 -1.76 8.51 21.20
N SER A 107 -1.31 9.76 21.34
CA SER A 107 -0.71 10.59 20.29
C SER A 107 0.28 9.84 19.37
N GLY A 108 0.15 9.97 18.04
CA GLY A 108 1.11 9.36 17.09
C GLY A 108 0.54 8.97 15.72
N ARG A 109 -0.79 8.90 15.58
CA ARG A 109 -1.48 8.51 14.33
C ARG A 109 -1.09 9.34 13.11
N GLY A 110 -0.93 10.65 13.28
CA GLY A 110 -0.56 11.57 12.20
C GLY A 110 0.82 11.26 11.61
N ILE A 111 1.82 10.99 12.46
CA ILE A 111 3.17 10.65 12.00
C ILE A 111 3.20 9.29 11.32
N MET A 112 2.46 8.30 11.84
CA MET A 112 2.34 6.98 11.22
C MET A 112 1.68 7.04 9.83
N LEU A 113 0.64 7.87 9.66
CA LEU A 113 0.05 8.12 8.35
C LEU A 113 1.09 8.72 7.40
N MET A 114 1.84 9.73 7.84
CA MET A 114 2.87 10.38 7.02
C MET A 114 3.99 9.41 6.63
N LEU A 115 4.49 8.58 7.55
CA LEU A 115 5.50 7.55 7.28
C LEU A 115 5.02 6.51 6.27
N ARG A 116 3.73 6.17 6.28
CA ARG A 116 3.15 5.17 5.37
C ARG A 116 2.87 5.72 3.98
N VAL A 117 2.48 6.98 3.89
CA VAL A 117 2.04 7.61 2.64
C VAL A 117 3.19 8.29 1.91
N MET A 118 4.08 8.99 2.64
CA MET A 118 5.17 9.76 2.05
C MET A 118 6.40 8.89 1.82
N ASP A 119 7.19 9.20 0.79
CA ASP A 119 8.41 8.44 0.50
C ASP A 119 9.58 8.91 1.37
N VAL A 120 9.57 10.19 1.77
CA VAL A 120 10.51 10.74 2.76
C VAL A 120 9.73 11.64 3.71
N LEU A 121 9.95 11.41 5.01
CA LEU A 121 9.58 12.29 6.11
C LEU A 121 10.88 12.69 6.81
N ARG A 122 11.12 13.99 7.02
CA ARG A 122 12.25 14.48 7.80
C ARG A 122 11.81 15.64 8.68
N TYR A 123 12.25 15.62 9.92
CA TYR A 123 12.19 16.77 10.79
C TYR A 123 13.59 17.35 10.99
N ASN A 124 13.68 18.63 11.31
CA ASN A 124 14.93 19.20 11.83
C ASN A 124 15.16 18.78 13.30
N ASP A 125 16.31 19.15 13.87
CA ASP A 125 16.68 18.68 15.21
C ASP A 125 15.71 19.11 16.30
N SER A 126 15.12 20.30 16.17
CA SER A 126 14.12 20.86 17.08
C SER A 126 12.72 20.31 16.85
N GLY A 127 12.40 19.78 15.66
CA GLY A 127 11.07 19.29 15.31
C GLY A 127 10.05 20.38 14.92
N ASN A 128 10.49 21.63 14.72
CA ASN A 128 9.65 22.75 14.27
C ASN A 128 9.71 22.99 12.74
N GLU A 129 10.45 22.13 12.02
CA GLU A 129 10.42 22.07 10.56
C GLU A 129 10.23 20.63 10.11
N CYS A 130 9.22 20.41 9.26
CA CYS A 130 8.87 19.14 8.65
C CYS A 130 9.00 19.20 7.13
N LEU A 131 9.71 18.23 6.56
CA LEU A 131 9.81 18.01 5.13
C LEU A 131 9.13 16.68 4.79
N LEU A 132 8.12 16.76 3.94
CA LEU A 132 7.52 15.61 3.28
C LEU A 132 7.94 15.59 1.81
N MET A 133 8.26 14.42 1.28
CA MET A 133 8.48 14.23 -0.14
C MET A 133 7.71 13.00 -0.63
N LYS A 134 7.06 13.16 -1.79
CA LYS A 134 6.41 12.06 -2.51
C LYS A 134 6.84 12.07 -3.96
N ASN A 135 7.39 10.98 -4.44
CA ASN A 135 7.73 10.82 -5.84
C ASN A 135 6.45 10.84 -6.68
N ILE A 136 6.47 11.67 -7.72
CA ILE A 136 5.46 11.66 -8.76
C ILE A 136 5.92 10.57 -9.73
N TYR A 137 5.28 9.41 -9.65
CA TYR A 137 5.44 8.40 -10.69
C TYR A 137 4.75 8.95 -11.94
N PHE A 138 5.49 9.73 -12.73
CA PHE A 138 5.08 10.07 -14.08
C PHE A 138 4.80 8.74 -14.76
N ARG A 139 3.56 8.54 -15.20
CA ARG A 139 3.08 7.30 -15.80
C ARG A 139 3.69 7.16 -17.21
N SER A 140 5.02 7.16 -17.31
CA SER A 140 5.78 6.73 -18.47
C SER A 140 5.98 5.22 -18.36
N ARG A 141 4.91 4.45 -18.56
CA ARG A 141 4.99 3.03 -18.93
C ARG A 141 6.02 2.20 -18.14
N SER A 142 6.21 2.48 -16.86
CA SER A 142 6.97 1.64 -15.95
C SER A 142 6.03 0.54 -15.52
N PHE A 143 6.40 -0.69 -15.86
CA PHE A 143 5.72 -1.91 -15.47
C PHE A 143 5.12 -1.75 -14.08
N VAL A 144 3.79 -1.80 -13.96
CA VAL A 144 3.17 -2.15 -12.68
C VAL A 144 3.81 -3.48 -12.33
N LYS A 145 4.73 -3.50 -11.38
CA LYS A 145 5.34 -4.76 -10.94
C LYS A 145 4.18 -5.59 -10.43
N THR A 146 3.82 -6.64 -11.18
CA THR A 146 2.68 -7.51 -10.86
C THR A 146 2.87 -8.16 -9.51
N ASN A 147 4.13 -8.30 -9.06
CA ASN A 147 4.56 -8.96 -7.84
C ASN A 147 4.70 -8.01 -6.64
N MET A 148 3.70 -7.16 -6.42
CA MET A 148 3.59 -6.34 -5.21
C MET A 148 2.67 -7.02 -4.20
N CYS A 149 3.20 -7.36 -3.03
CA CYS A 149 2.43 -8.02 -1.98
C CYS A 149 1.24 -7.15 -1.54
N ARG A 150 0.03 -7.70 -1.57
CA ARG A 150 -1.18 -6.94 -1.22
C ARG A 150 -1.27 -6.56 0.26
N TYR A 151 -0.64 -7.32 1.15
CA TYR A 151 -0.71 -7.09 2.60
C TYR A 151 0.28 -6.00 3.05
N CYS A 152 1.57 -6.16 2.72
CA CYS A 152 2.64 -5.26 3.17
C CYS A 152 3.03 -4.19 2.15
N TYR A 153 2.50 -4.25 0.92
CA TYR A 153 2.80 -3.32 -0.18
C TYR A 153 4.30 -3.24 -0.54
N LYS A 154 5.07 -4.29 -0.23
CA LYS A 154 6.47 -4.44 -0.64
C LYS A 154 6.57 -5.35 -1.86
N GLU A 155 7.63 -5.16 -2.62
CA GLU A 155 7.97 -6.01 -3.76
C GLU A 155 8.31 -7.43 -3.29
N ILE A 156 7.80 -8.42 -4.02
CA ILE A 156 8.17 -9.83 -3.88
C ILE A 156 9.33 -10.09 -4.84
N ARG A 157 10.48 -10.48 -4.30
CA ARG A 157 11.74 -10.56 -5.06
C ARG A 157 11.98 -11.92 -5.70
N ASP A 158 11.41 -12.97 -5.12
CA ASP A 158 11.64 -14.35 -5.53
C ASP A 158 10.38 -15.21 -5.40
N ARG A 159 10.39 -16.37 -6.04
CA ARG A 159 9.26 -17.31 -6.04
C ARG A 159 9.05 -17.99 -4.69
N ASP A 160 10.10 -18.17 -3.90
CA ASP A 160 10.01 -18.84 -2.58
C ASP A 160 9.21 -18.00 -1.59
N GLU A 161 9.28 -16.67 -1.70
CA GLU A 161 8.46 -15.76 -0.90
C GLU A 161 7.05 -15.57 -1.45
N LEU A 162 6.77 -15.92 -2.71
CA LEU A 162 5.50 -15.65 -3.38
C LEU A 162 4.41 -16.65 -2.97
N VAL A 163 3.30 -16.13 -2.46
CA VAL A 163 2.02 -16.84 -2.36
C VAL A 163 0.97 -16.12 -3.19
N THR A 164 0.39 -16.82 -4.16
CA THR A 164 -0.74 -16.30 -4.94
C THR A 164 -2.01 -16.92 -4.42
N ALA A 165 -2.95 -16.10 -3.96
CA ALA A 165 -4.21 -16.56 -3.42
C ALA A 165 -5.39 -16.09 -4.27
N SER A 166 -6.40 -16.94 -4.40
CA SER A 166 -7.67 -16.62 -5.05
C SER A 166 -8.79 -16.42 -4.05
N ASN A 167 -9.64 -15.43 -4.32
CA ASN A 167 -10.98 -15.34 -3.77
C ASN A 167 -11.89 -14.83 -4.90
N TRP A 168 -12.92 -15.62 -5.24
CA TRP A 168 -13.96 -15.29 -6.23
C TRP A 168 -13.46 -14.48 -7.45
N PHE A 169 -12.87 -15.16 -8.43
CA PHE A 169 -12.26 -14.60 -9.66
C PHE A 169 -11.09 -13.61 -9.46
N ARG A 170 -10.74 -13.22 -8.23
CA ARG A 170 -9.61 -12.33 -7.96
C ARG A 170 -8.39 -13.12 -7.53
N ILE A 171 -7.27 -12.94 -8.23
CA ILE A 171 -5.96 -13.48 -7.83
C ILE A 171 -5.11 -12.34 -7.29
N ARG A 172 -4.44 -12.55 -6.16
CA ARG A 172 -3.53 -11.57 -5.56
C ARG A 172 -2.25 -12.22 -5.04
N PRO A 173 -1.10 -11.55 -5.22
CA PRO A 173 0.18 -12.02 -4.67
C PRO A 173 0.41 -11.48 -3.25
N TYR A 174 1.05 -12.29 -2.43
CA TYR A 174 1.41 -12.04 -1.03
C TYR A 174 2.81 -12.60 -0.76
N HIS A 175 3.50 -12.07 0.25
CA HIS A 175 4.61 -12.81 0.87
C HIS A 175 4.05 -13.97 1.69
N TYR A 176 4.73 -15.11 1.72
CA TYR A 176 4.33 -16.28 2.52
C TYR A 176 3.95 -15.91 3.97
N ARG A 177 4.82 -15.17 4.67
CA ARG A 177 4.58 -14.69 6.05
C ARG A 177 3.41 -13.72 6.16
N CYS A 178 3.14 -12.94 5.11
CA CYS A 178 2.02 -12.00 5.10
C CYS A 178 0.69 -12.70 4.84
N PHE A 179 0.70 -13.78 4.06
CA PHE A 179 -0.47 -14.60 3.82
C PHE A 179 -0.93 -15.29 5.11
N GLU A 180 -0.01 -15.88 5.89
CA GLU A 180 -0.34 -16.49 7.19
C GLU A 180 -0.98 -15.50 8.17
N LYS A 181 -0.45 -14.27 8.25
CA LYS A 181 -1.04 -13.21 9.08
C LYS A 181 -2.44 -12.83 8.61
N MET A 182 -2.60 -12.62 7.31
CA MET A 182 -3.90 -12.30 6.72
C MET A 182 -4.93 -13.41 6.97
N GLU A 183 -4.51 -14.67 6.88
CA GLU A 183 -5.37 -15.82 7.16
C GLU A 183 -5.81 -15.82 8.63
N GLN A 184 -4.92 -15.51 9.57
CA GLN A 184 -5.25 -15.35 10.99
C GLN A 184 -6.23 -14.19 11.22
N ASP A 185 -5.99 -13.04 10.59
CA ASP A 185 -6.80 -11.83 10.73
C ASP A 185 -8.22 -11.99 10.13
N THR A 186 -8.38 -12.86 9.12
CA THR A 186 -9.62 -12.96 8.31
C THR A 186 -10.48 -14.18 8.65
N LYS A 187 -10.11 -15.02 9.64
CA LYS A 187 -10.84 -16.28 9.95
C LYS A 187 -12.34 -16.09 10.24
N THR A 188 -12.76 -14.88 10.64
CA THR A 188 -14.14 -14.56 11.01
C THR A 188 -14.96 -13.93 9.88
N ILE A 189 -14.34 -13.58 8.75
CA ILE A 189 -15.00 -12.84 7.66
C ILE A 189 -15.28 -13.79 6.49
N ALA A 190 -16.52 -13.78 5.99
CA ALA A 190 -16.92 -14.51 4.80
C ALA A 190 -16.11 -14.05 3.58
N GLY A 191 -15.14 -14.87 3.15
CA GLY A 191 -14.25 -14.54 2.03
C GLY A 191 -12.87 -15.17 2.14
N THR A 192 -12.79 -16.48 2.38
CA THR A 192 -11.53 -17.21 2.52
C THR A 192 -10.72 -17.13 1.24
N TRP A 193 -9.50 -16.61 1.36
CA TRP A 193 -8.52 -16.61 0.27
C TRP A 193 -7.81 -17.95 0.24
N THR A 194 -7.85 -18.66 -0.89
CA THR A 194 -7.23 -19.98 -1.03
C THR A 194 -5.91 -19.87 -1.80
N PRO A 195 -4.80 -20.42 -1.27
CA PRO A 195 -3.51 -20.39 -1.96
C PRO A 195 -3.54 -21.32 -3.18
N ILE A 196 -3.13 -20.82 -4.35
CA ILE A 196 -3.20 -21.52 -5.64
C ILE A 196 -1.84 -22.11 -6.04
N ASN A 197 -0.74 -21.46 -5.67
CA ASN A 197 0.62 -21.86 -6.05
C ASN A 197 1.30 -22.80 -5.04
N GLY A 198 0.58 -23.24 -4.01
CA GLY A 198 1.06 -24.21 -3.01
C GLY A 198 0.83 -25.67 -3.40
N ARG A 199 1.31 -26.60 -2.54
CA ARG A 199 1.13 -28.06 -2.72
C ARG A 199 -0.34 -28.47 -2.82
N VAL A 200 -1.18 -27.90 -1.96
CA VAL A 200 -2.65 -28.13 -1.98
C VAL A 200 -3.24 -27.68 -3.32
N GLY A 201 -2.85 -26.50 -3.80
CA GLY A 201 -3.29 -25.99 -5.10
C GLY A 201 -2.90 -26.90 -6.27
N LEU A 202 -1.68 -27.46 -6.25
CA LEU A 202 -1.24 -28.42 -7.27
C LEU A 202 -2.10 -29.69 -7.27
N ILE A 203 -2.36 -30.27 -6.10
CA ILE A 203 -3.21 -31.48 -5.97
C ILE A 203 -4.62 -31.19 -6.50
N THR A 204 -5.20 -30.05 -6.12
CA THR A 204 -6.53 -29.64 -6.61
C THR A 204 -6.55 -29.51 -8.13
N VAL A 205 -5.54 -28.89 -8.74
CA VAL A 205 -5.46 -28.74 -10.20
C VAL A 205 -5.35 -30.10 -10.90
N LEU A 206 -4.55 -31.03 -10.36
CA LEU A 206 -4.42 -32.39 -10.92
C LEU A 206 -5.75 -33.15 -10.86
N LEU A 207 -6.43 -33.12 -9.70
CA LEU A 207 -7.74 -33.77 -9.53
C LEU A 207 -8.79 -33.17 -10.48
N MET A 208 -8.81 -31.84 -10.60
CA MET A 208 -9.75 -31.13 -11.47
C MET A 208 -9.45 -31.36 -12.96
N ALA A 209 -8.18 -31.53 -13.34
CA ALA A 209 -7.80 -31.88 -14.70
C ALA A 209 -8.26 -33.30 -15.07
N VAL A 210 -8.09 -34.26 -14.17
CA VAL A 210 -8.59 -35.63 -14.35
C VAL A 210 -10.12 -35.64 -14.43
N LEU A 211 -10.80 -34.95 -13.51
CA LEU A 211 -12.26 -34.85 -13.51
C LEU A 211 -12.78 -34.21 -14.79
N SER A 212 -12.18 -33.09 -15.21
CA SER A 212 -12.56 -32.38 -16.43
C SER A 212 -12.36 -33.24 -17.68
N GLY A 213 -11.21 -33.89 -17.80
CA GLY A 213 -10.93 -34.81 -18.91
C GLY A 213 -11.86 -36.01 -18.93
N LEU A 214 -12.15 -36.61 -17.77
CA LEU A 214 -13.07 -37.75 -17.69
C LEU A 214 -14.49 -37.35 -18.08
N MET A 215 -14.98 -36.21 -17.57
CA MET A 215 -16.35 -35.75 -17.86
C MET A 215 -16.53 -35.33 -19.31
N LEU A 216 -15.57 -34.62 -19.91
CA LEU A 216 -15.67 -34.10 -21.28
C LEU A 216 -15.37 -35.13 -22.37
N LEU A 217 -14.69 -36.24 -22.04
CA LEU A 217 -14.26 -37.23 -23.04
C LEU A 217 -15.07 -38.53 -23.00
N THR A 218 -15.72 -38.88 -21.88
CA THR A 218 -16.34 -40.21 -21.72
C THR A 218 -17.88 -40.21 -21.79
N ASP A 219 -18.50 -39.07 -22.09
CA ASP A 219 -19.97 -38.87 -22.19
C ASP A 219 -20.76 -39.47 -20.99
N LEU A 220 -20.09 -39.62 -19.85
CA LEU A 220 -20.52 -40.44 -18.71
C LEU A 220 -21.86 -39.97 -18.10
N LEU A 221 -22.10 -38.66 -18.15
CA LEU A 221 -23.29 -38.00 -17.64
C LEU A 221 -23.99 -37.13 -18.70
N GLY A 222 -23.66 -37.32 -19.99
CA GLY A 222 -24.13 -36.47 -21.07
C GLY A 222 -23.89 -34.99 -20.80
N GLY A 223 -24.88 -34.14 -21.15
CA GLY A 223 -24.76 -32.69 -21.01
C GLY A 223 -24.56 -32.16 -19.57
N ILE A 224 -24.94 -32.92 -18.53
CA ILE A 224 -24.63 -32.55 -17.13
C ILE A 224 -23.14 -32.78 -16.85
N GLY A 225 -22.58 -33.87 -17.38
CA GLY A 225 -21.16 -34.16 -17.33
C GLY A 225 -20.34 -33.06 -17.99
N ASP A 226 -20.75 -32.62 -19.18
CA ASP A 226 -20.07 -31.53 -19.90
C ASP A 226 -20.02 -30.24 -19.08
N LEU A 227 -21.13 -29.86 -18.45
CA LEU A 227 -21.19 -28.66 -17.60
C LEU A 227 -20.23 -28.78 -16.40
N LEU A 228 -20.22 -29.91 -15.71
CA LEU A 228 -19.31 -30.17 -14.60
C LEU A 228 -17.85 -30.17 -15.06
N GLY A 229 -17.58 -30.74 -16.24
CA GLY A 229 -16.26 -30.77 -16.87
C GLY A 229 -15.74 -29.36 -17.17
N VAL A 230 -16.60 -28.48 -17.70
CA VAL A 230 -16.26 -27.07 -17.94
C VAL A 230 -16.03 -26.31 -16.63
N LEU A 231 -16.87 -26.52 -15.61
CA LEU A 231 -16.66 -25.90 -14.29
C LEU A 231 -15.35 -26.35 -13.63
N ALA A 232 -14.95 -27.61 -13.82
CA ALA A 232 -13.68 -28.13 -13.32
C ALA A 232 -12.46 -27.51 -14.02
N LEU A 233 -12.60 -26.86 -15.17
CA LEU A 233 -11.50 -26.10 -15.79
C LEU A 233 -11.16 -24.82 -15.02
N TYR A 234 -12.07 -24.29 -14.20
CA TYR A 234 -11.88 -23.00 -13.52
C TYR A 234 -10.63 -22.93 -12.63
N PRO A 235 -10.38 -23.88 -11.70
CA PRO A 235 -9.15 -23.88 -10.89
C PRO A 235 -7.88 -24.02 -11.73
N ILE A 236 -7.96 -24.77 -12.84
CA ILE A 236 -6.84 -24.96 -13.78
C ILE A 236 -6.49 -23.63 -14.44
N LEU A 237 -7.49 -22.91 -14.97
CA LEU A 237 -7.32 -21.60 -15.57
C LEU A 237 -6.74 -20.59 -14.58
N LEU A 238 -7.20 -20.57 -13.32
CA LEU A 238 -6.63 -19.71 -12.29
C LEU A 238 -5.16 -20.03 -12.00
N ARG A 239 -4.78 -21.32 -11.95
CA ARG A 239 -3.38 -21.72 -11.75
C ARG A 239 -2.50 -21.27 -12.89
N VAL A 240 -2.95 -21.48 -14.13
CA VAL A 240 -2.24 -21.07 -15.35
C VAL A 240 -2.05 -19.55 -15.38
N LEU A 241 -3.12 -18.79 -15.10
CA LEU A 241 -3.05 -17.33 -15.03
C LEU A 241 -2.10 -16.88 -13.92
N SER A 242 -2.17 -17.50 -12.75
CA SER A 242 -1.27 -17.19 -11.64
C SER A 242 0.21 -17.40 -12.02
N TYR A 243 0.50 -18.49 -12.71
CA TYR A 243 1.85 -18.82 -13.16
C TYR A 243 2.40 -17.78 -14.14
N PHE A 244 1.65 -17.44 -15.19
CA PHE A 244 2.11 -16.51 -16.22
C PHE A 244 2.22 -15.07 -15.72
N VAL A 245 1.33 -14.63 -14.83
CA VAL A 245 1.25 -13.24 -14.39
C VAL A 245 2.19 -12.94 -13.21
N PHE A 246 2.35 -13.88 -12.27
CA PHE A 246 3.06 -13.61 -11.01
C PHE A 246 4.35 -14.44 -10.86
N GLU A 247 4.34 -15.73 -11.19
CA GLU A 247 5.52 -16.59 -10.97
C GLU A 247 6.57 -16.48 -12.08
N MET A 248 6.15 -16.50 -13.35
CA MET A 248 7.05 -16.47 -14.50
C MET A 248 7.99 -15.25 -14.50
N PRO A 249 7.53 -14.03 -14.13
CA PRO A 249 8.41 -12.86 -14.05
C PRO A 249 9.45 -12.90 -12.92
N LEU A 250 9.31 -13.78 -11.92
CA LEU A 250 10.23 -13.84 -10.77
C LEU A 250 11.34 -14.86 -10.96
N PRO A 251 12.56 -14.59 -10.47
CA PRO A 251 13.60 -15.59 -10.33
C PRO A 251 13.21 -16.60 -9.24
N LYS A 252 13.74 -17.83 -9.32
CA LYS A 252 13.51 -18.87 -8.30
C LYS A 252 13.97 -18.42 -6.91
N LEU A 253 15.22 -18.01 -6.80
CA LEU A 253 15.79 -17.32 -5.64
C LEU A 253 16.38 -15.97 -6.07
N ALA A 254 16.23 -14.98 -5.18
CA ALA A 254 16.87 -13.68 -5.29
C ALA A 254 18.39 -13.82 -5.21
N ASP A 255 19.11 -12.93 -5.91
CA ASP A 255 20.56 -13.05 -6.12
C ASP A 255 21.36 -12.97 -4.81
N ASP A 256 20.82 -12.31 -3.78
CA ASP A 256 21.39 -12.22 -2.43
C ASP A 256 21.25 -13.51 -1.63
N LYS A 257 20.27 -14.37 -1.94
CA LYS A 257 20.05 -15.68 -1.29
C LYS A 257 20.77 -16.84 -1.98
N ARG A 258 21.43 -16.59 -3.12
CA ARG A 258 22.16 -17.62 -3.89
C ARG A 258 23.62 -17.81 -3.45
N LYS A 259 24.12 -16.94 -2.57
CA LYS A 259 25.46 -17.00 -1.98
C LYS A 259 25.41 -17.73 -0.64
#